data_AF-A0A417EU22-F1
#
_entry.id   AF-A0A417EU22-F1
#
_cell.length_a   1.000
_cell.length_b   1.000
_cell.length_c   1.000
_cell.angle_alpha   90.00
_cell.angle_beta   90.00
_cell.angle_gamma   90.00
#
_symmetry.space_group_name_H-M   'P 1'
#
loop_
_entity.id
_entity.type
_entity.pdbx_description
1 polymer ?
#
loop_
_entity_poly.entity_id
_entity_poly.type
_entity_poly.pdbx_seq_one_letter_code
_entity_poly.pdbx_strand_id
1 'polypeptide(L)'
;MMLNRHYLGDDFYPSIIDPASFDAVSAELSKRSTQLGRNDRYIAPIIKRPPTAFQFGDITESYENPVRQAEYLYSLIESEVK
;
A
#
# COMPACT_ATOMS: atom_id res chain seq x y z
N MET A 1 7.05 -26.67 1.04
CA MET A 1 5.92 -26.37 1.94
C MET A 1 4.92 -27.51 1.79
N MET A 2 4.53 -28.19 2.87
CA MET A 2 3.54 -29.28 2.84
C MET A 2 2.10 -28.73 2.78
N LEU A 3 1.83 -27.88 1.79
CA LEU A 3 0.48 -27.33 1.54
C LEU A 3 -0.12 -27.85 0.24
N ASN A 4 0.65 -28.63 -0.53
CA ASN A 4 0.15 -29.18 -1.78
C ASN A 4 -0.78 -30.36 -1.48
N ARG A 5 -2.02 -30.26 -1.94
CA ARG A 5 -3.06 -31.27 -1.72
C ARG A 5 -2.75 -32.59 -2.41
N HIS A 6 -1.92 -32.57 -3.46
CA HIS A 6 -1.43 -33.77 -4.14
C HIS A 6 -0.65 -34.73 -3.23
N TYR A 7 -0.13 -34.27 -2.09
CA TYR A 7 0.54 -35.15 -1.12
C TYR A 7 -0.40 -36.11 -0.40
N LEU A 8 -1.71 -35.84 -0.40
CA LEU A 8 -2.74 -36.75 0.13
C LEU A 8 -3.04 -37.90 -0.85
N GLY A 9 -2.54 -37.80 -2.08
CA GLY A 9 -2.84 -38.70 -3.19
C GLY A 9 -3.93 -38.14 -4.09
N ASP A 10 -3.83 -38.46 -5.38
CA ASP A 10 -4.85 -38.18 -6.40
C ASP A 10 -4.82 -39.30 -7.47
N ASP A 11 -5.52 -39.10 -8.59
CA ASP A 11 -5.61 -40.08 -9.67
C ASP A 11 -4.26 -40.37 -10.36
N PHE A 12 -3.27 -39.50 -10.19
CA PHE A 12 -1.96 -39.58 -10.84
C PHE A 12 -0.82 -39.91 -9.86
N TYR A 13 -0.90 -39.44 -8.60
CA TYR A 13 0.12 -39.59 -7.58
C TYR A 13 -0.39 -40.41 -6.38
N PRO A 14 0.43 -41.35 -5.86
CA PRO A 14 0.08 -42.05 -4.63
C PRO A 14 0.12 -41.10 -3.42
N SER A 15 -0.66 -41.42 -2.39
CA SER A 15 -0.61 -40.72 -1.11
C SER A 15 0.75 -40.86 -0.45
N ILE A 16 1.36 -39.73 -0.10
CA ILE A 16 2.68 -39.66 0.54
C ILE A 16 2.54 -39.29 2.02
N ILE A 17 1.48 -38.54 2.37
CA ILE A 17 1.25 -37.99 3.71
C ILE A 17 -0.19 -38.28 4.12
N ASP A 18 -0.36 -38.69 5.38
CA ASP A 18 -1.67 -38.86 5.97
C ASP A 18 -2.40 -37.51 6.15
N PRO A 19 -3.73 -37.44 5.90
CA PRO A 19 -4.53 -36.24 6.09
C PRO A 19 -4.36 -35.57 7.46
N ALA A 20 -4.26 -36.33 8.55
CA ALA A 20 -4.12 -35.76 9.89
C ALA A 20 -2.77 -35.03 10.05
N SER A 21 -1.71 -35.55 9.43
CA SER A 21 -0.39 -34.90 9.45
C SER A 21 -0.38 -33.64 8.61
N PHE A 22 -1.06 -33.64 7.46
CA PHE A 22 -1.20 -32.47 6.60
C PHE A 22 -1.91 -31.32 7.32
N ASP A 23 -3.02 -31.62 7.99
CA ASP A 23 -3.79 -30.65 8.76
C ASP A 23 -2.98 -30.11 9.95
N ALA A 24 -2.28 -30.99 10.69
CA ALA A 24 -1.43 -30.60 11.82
C ALA A 24 -0.32 -29.61 11.40
N VAL A 25 0.31 -29.82 10.25
CA VAL A 25 1.34 -28.92 9.71
C VAL A 25 0.74 -27.55 9.38
N SER A 26 -0.44 -27.51 8.75
CA SER A 26 -1.13 -26.25 8.42
C SER A 26 -1.49 -25.42 9.67
N ALA A 27 -1.93 -26.09 10.73
CA ALA A 27 -2.25 -25.48 12.01
C ALA A 27 -1.00 -24.92 12.71
N GLU A 28 0.10 -25.69 12.73
CA GLU A 28 1.37 -25.24 13.32
C GLU A 28 2.00 -24.08 12.54
N LEU A 29 1.88 -24.05 11.21
CA LEU A 29 2.31 -22.91 10.40
C LEU A 29 1.53 -21.64 10.75
N SER A 30 0.21 -21.75 10.90
CA SER A 30 -0.64 -20.64 11.33
C SER A 30 -0.26 -20.14 12.72
N LYS A 31 -0.04 -21.06 13.67
CA LYS A 31 0.41 -20.74 15.04
C LYS A 31 1.78 -20.08 15.08
N ARG A 32 2.74 -20.51 14.26
CA ARG A 32 4.05 -19.85 14.19
C ARG A 32 3.94 -18.48 13.52
N SER A 33 3.07 -18.34 12.53
CA SER A 33 2.83 -17.07 11.87
C SER A 33 2.24 -16.03 12.82
N THR A 34 1.30 -16.44 13.69
CA THR A 34 0.77 -15.57 14.77
C THR A 34 1.86 -15.21 15.78
N GLN A 35 2.61 -16.19 16.30
CA GLN A 35 3.68 -15.97 17.29
C GLN A 35 4.80 -15.05 16.78
N LEU A 36 5.12 -15.14 15.50
CA LEU A 36 6.17 -14.34 14.86
C LEU A 36 5.65 -13.00 14.32
N GLY A 37 4.38 -12.66 14.55
CA GLY A 37 3.77 -11.42 14.08
C GLY A 37 3.78 -11.27 12.56
N ARG A 38 3.69 -12.39 11.82
CA ARG A 38 3.84 -12.41 10.35
C ARG A 38 2.51 -12.26 9.60
N ASN A 39 1.39 -12.32 10.31
CA ASN A 39 0.05 -12.27 9.72
C ASN A 39 -0.29 -10.89 9.11
N ASP A 40 0.22 -9.82 9.73
CA ASP A 40 -0.16 -8.44 9.39
C ASP A 40 1.03 -7.63 8.86
N ARG A 41 1.86 -8.27 8.03
CA ARG A 41 3.07 -7.63 7.46
C ARG A 41 2.78 -6.62 6.37
N TYR A 42 1.56 -6.59 5.85
CA TYR A 42 1.19 -5.58 4.86
C TYR A 42 0.96 -4.24 5.56
N ILE A 43 1.98 -3.40 5.49
CA ILE A 43 1.85 -1.98 5.76
C ILE A 43 1.64 -1.32 4.42
N ALA A 44 0.44 -0.78 4.18
CA ALA A 44 0.17 -0.02 2.96
C ALA A 44 1.23 1.10 2.85
N PRO A 45 1.85 1.29 1.68
CA PRO A 45 2.82 2.36 1.52
C PRO A 45 2.12 3.70 1.80
N ILE A 46 2.76 4.54 2.62
CA ILE A 46 2.29 5.91 2.82
C ILE A 46 2.40 6.61 1.47
N ILE A 47 1.25 6.91 0.86
CA ILE A 47 1.20 7.70 -0.38
C ILE A 47 1.55 9.14 -0.01
N LYS A 48 2.81 9.51 -0.19
CA LYS A 48 3.24 10.91 -0.08
C LYS A 48 2.63 11.68 -1.25
N ARG A 49 1.72 12.60 -0.95
CA ARG A 49 1.20 13.54 -1.96
C ARG A 49 2.11 14.78 -1.99
N PRO A 50 2.44 15.32 -3.17
CA PRO A 50 3.12 16.60 -3.23
C PRO A 50 2.22 17.69 -2.63
N PRO A 51 2.79 18.72 -1.97
CA PRO A 51 2.02 19.87 -1.55
C PRO A 51 1.37 20.51 -2.78
N THR A 52 0.06 20.73 -2.73
CA THR A 52 -0.72 21.37 -3.80
C THR A 52 -1.23 22.75 -3.37
N ALA A 53 -1.04 23.10 -2.10
CA ALA A 53 -1.40 24.40 -1.55
C ALA A 53 -0.18 25.31 -1.55
N PHE A 54 -0.38 26.54 -2.01
CA PHE A 54 0.63 27.58 -2.10
C PHE A 54 0.22 28.79 -1.25
N GLN A 55 1.21 29.45 -0.68
CA GLN A 55 1.04 30.76 -0.04
C GLN A 55 1.32 31.84 -1.07
N PHE A 56 0.40 32.79 -1.15
CA PHE A 56 0.53 33.98 -1.99
C PHE A 56 0.85 35.17 -1.10
N GLY A 57 1.66 36.09 -1.62
CA GLY A 57 1.77 37.43 -1.08
C GLY A 57 0.46 38.23 -1.24
N ASP A 58 0.44 39.44 -0.69
CA ASP A 58 -0.74 40.31 -0.74
C ASP A 58 -1.13 40.66 -2.20
N ILE A 59 -2.41 40.48 -2.51
CA ILE A 59 -2.98 40.83 -3.82
C ILE A 59 -3.36 42.31 -3.81
N THR A 60 -2.57 43.13 -4.50
CA THR A 60 -2.75 44.59 -4.59
C THR A 60 -3.40 45.02 -5.90
N GLU A 61 -3.26 44.23 -6.96
CA GLU A 61 -3.71 44.57 -8.31
C GLU A 61 -4.67 43.51 -8.87
N SER A 62 -5.61 43.95 -9.71
CA SER A 62 -6.53 43.08 -10.43
C SER A 62 -6.64 43.54 -11.87
N TYR A 63 -6.48 42.60 -12.80
CA TYR A 63 -6.46 42.81 -14.24
C TYR A 63 -7.68 42.15 -14.89
N GLU A 64 -8.34 42.83 -15.84
CA GLU A 64 -9.46 42.24 -16.58
C GLU A 64 -9.03 41.14 -17.55
N ASN A 65 -7.79 41.22 -18.06
CA ASN A 65 -7.26 40.20 -18.94
C ASN A 65 -6.92 38.95 -18.12
N PRO A 66 -7.56 37.80 -18.39
CA PRO A 66 -7.39 36.60 -17.56
C PRO A 66 -5.98 36.00 -17.63
N VAL A 67 -5.29 36.15 -18.77
CA VAL A 67 -3.90 35.68 -18.94
C VAL A 67 -2.97 36.51 -18.07
N ARG A 68 -3.11 37.85 -18.11
CA ARG A 68 -2.31 38.74 -17.26
C ARG A 68 -2.61 38.57 -15.78
N GLN A 69 -3.88 38.35 -15.43
CA GLN A 69 -4.25 38.08 -14.04
C GLN A 69 -3.58 36.80 -13.53
N ALA A 70 -3.54 35.75 -14.35
CA ALA A 70 -2.85 34.51 -13.99
C ALA A 70 -1.34 34.71 -13.83
N GLU A 71 -0.69 35.42 -14.76
CA GLU A 71 0.74 35.75 -14.68
C GLU A 71 1.07 36.50 -13.37
N TYR A 72 0.27 37.52 -13.03
CA TYR A 72 0.42 38.27 -11.78
C TYR A 72 0.26 37.37 -10.56
N LEU A 73 -0.80 36.55 -10.49
CA LEU A 73 -1.02 35.64 -9.36
C LEU A 73 0.12 34.62 -9.21
N TYR A 74 0.64 34.06 -10.31
CA TYR A 74 1.78 33.14 -10.24
C TYR A 74 3.07 33.82 -9.76
N SER A 75 3.27 35.11 -10.08
CA SER A 75 4.40 35.88 -9.56
C SER A 75 4.37 36.09 -8.05
N LEU A 76 3.18 35.99 -7.42
CA LEU A 76 2.98 36.16 -5.98
C LEU A 76 3.17 34.89 -5.15
N ILE A 77 3.45 33.72 -5.77
CA ILE A 77 3.67 32.48 -5.01
C ILE A 77 4.99 32.59 -4.25
N GLU A 78 4.92 32.65 -2.91
CA GLU A 78 6.10 32.75 -2.03
C GLU A 78 6.64 31.39 -1.63
N SER A 79 5.76 30.46 -1.25
CA SER A 79 6.15 29.13 -0.78
C SER A 79 5.01 28.11 -0.83
N GLU A 80 5.37 26.82 -0.73
CA GLU A 80 4.43 25.73 -0.48
C GLU A 80 3.98 25.72 0.99
N VAL A 81 2.70 25.45 1.25
CA VAL A 81 2.19 25.33 2.64
C VAL A 81 2.70 24.01 3.24
N LYS A 82 3.35 24.10 4.42
CA LYS A 82 3.83 22.95 5.21
C LYS A 82 2.70 22.12 5.83
#